data_AF-A0A9X0CK72-F1
#
_entry.id   AF-A0A9X0CK72-F1
#
_cell.length_a   1.000
_cell.length_b   1.000
_cell.length_c   1.000
_cell.angle_alpha   90.00
_cell.angle_beta   90.00
_cell.angle_gamma   90.00
#
_symmetry.space_group_name_H-M   'P 1'
#
loop_
_entity.id
_entity.type
_entity.pdbx_description
1 polymer ?
#
loop_
_entity_poly.entity_id
_entity_poly.type
_entity_poly.pdbx_seq_one_letter_code
_entity_poly.pdbx_strand_id
1 'polypeptide(L)'
;MAAWRAEGDVISASSEGGMVFVSGEMSQWYRDELGMLNHPFKLNINSSAASHASISIEGLLHKAFWFNLESDKKTLAQATEYSSNYKSTRTNYLNITTPLNARYTRTAYLFVGPGNKVDLPQVVTAHDRGLKLSLGINGMNYVVSIATRHNQPYARYSFLGFGGYCKVQVNNEKTVRFGLDVISFSDEEVLILSPSETSSVTTSWNLLASLFLPFSVLGMLLFFYVHLRCKRLGLTVCEMLVWCLGVSWLIITLAINFSFCSGEGCAWEEPNIPEAISNKGVTFEPIEDPPVVVYTSLPLAGAKLLQHLFKNSSDFFNVALAKGAGKFLDPCSAFLRFHPSAEASRRNKWFRALSKDPKRVFPNLPKESHNALPSVRLVDPGWSMKFRWLEKILEQRMRAIVVVRDPRGWVNAWLREIRVDGTLRDAVHEAFDTIKNLKCLEKNMSYFASEFLEMQEVLLKHNNNEDTLVLLAHLWTTQMGAMLRPNSYLPRGNIYFVHFEDLILKPRKTAQRLFRFIGVPLSPAAEHRILTAVRTAQFSLGGASREIVGFKAVTAWERELSSKAAERIKEICAPIMVKLRYYVSG
;
A
#
# COMPACT_ATOMS: atom_id res chain seq x y z
N MET A 1 -5.76 -25.14 42.95
CA MET A 1 -5.07 -24.22 42.04
C MET A 1 -6.13 -23.46 41.27
N ALA A 2 -6.18 -22.13 41.40
CA ALA A 2 -7.12 -21.31 40.65
C ALA A 2 -6.75 -21.38 39.16
N ALA A 3 -7.64 -21.97 38.34
CA ALA A 3 -7.47 -22.02 36.90
C ALA A 3 -7.68 -20.61 36.36
N TRP A 4 -6.60 -19.97 35.90
CA TRP A 4 -6.68 -18.73 35.15
C TRP A 4 -7.36 -19.04 33.81
N ARG A 5 -8.53 -18.45 33.56
CA ARG A 5 -9.13 -18.42 32.23
C ARG A 5 -8.50 -17.25 31.49
N ALA A 6 -7.67 -17.57 30.50
CA ALA A 6 -7.21 -16.59 29.54
C ALA A 6 -8.27 -16.45 28.43
N GLU A 7 -8.65 -15.22 28.14
CA GLU A 7 -9.64 -14.86 27.14
C GLU A 7 -8.89 -14.39 25.89
N GLY A 8 -8.99 -15.17 24.80
CA GLY A 8 -8.21 -14.97 23.58
C GLY A 8 -9.06 -14.47 22.42
N ASP A 9 -8.65 -13.35 21.82
CA ASP A 9 -9.23 -12.81 20.58
C ASP A 9 -8.43 -13.27 19.35
N VAL A 10 -9.12 -13.65 18.27
CA VAL A 10 -8.51 -13.87 16.94
C VAL A 10 -8.21 -12.52 16.32
N ILE A 11 -6.95 -12.11 16.29
CA ILE A 11 -6.56 -10.75 15.91
C ILE A 11 -6.36 -10.60 14.40
N SER A 12 -5.96 -11.66 13.69
CA SER A 12 -5.75 -11.64 12.24
C SER A 12 -5.76 -13.05 11.65
N ALA A 13 -6.34 -13.19 10.46
CA ALA A 13 -6.19 -14.35 9.60
C ALA A 13 -5.80 -13.88 8.19
N SER A 14 -4.79 -14.51 7.60
CA SER A 14 -4.39 -14.29 6.21
C SER A 14 -4.34 -15.65 5.51
N SER A 15 -4.96 -15.76 4.34
CA SER A 15 -4.99 -16.98 3.52
C SER A 15 -4.30 -16.72 2.19
N GLU A 16 -3.14 -17.34 1.95
CA GLU A 16 -2.46 -17.27 0.66
C GLU A 16 -1.65 -18.56 0.41
N GLY A 17 -1.76 -19.15 -0.79
CA GLY A 17 -1.07 -20.40 -1.16
C GLY A 17 -1.44 -21.63 -0.32
N GLY A 18 -2.65 -21.67 0.26
CA GLY A 18 -3.09 -22.78 1.13
C GLY A 18 -2.56 -22.71 2.57
N MET A 19 -1.85 -21.63 2.95
CA MET A 19 -1.42 -21.39 4.33
C MET A 19 -2.35 -20.41 5.02
N VAL A 20 -2.80 -20.77 6.23
CA VAL A 20 -3.59 -19.90 7.11
C VAL A 20 -2.71 -19.51 8.29
N PHE A 21 -2.39 -18.23 8.39
CA PHE A 21 -1.73 -17.69 9.57
C PHE A 21 -2.78 -17.18 10.55
N VAL A 22 -2.78 -17.69 11.78
CA VAL A 22 -3.65 -17.23 12.87
C VAL A 22 -2.76 -16.80 14.03
N SER A 23 -2.94 -15.58 14.51
CA SER A 23 -2.31 -15.06 15.72
C SER A 23 -3.38 -14.71 16.75
N GLY A 24 -3.37 -15.40 17.88
CA GLY A 24 -4.33 -15.30 18.98
C GLY A 24 -4.21 -16.52 19.91
N GLU A 25 -4.79 -16.44 21.11
CA GLU A 25 -4.99 -17.61 21.97
C GLU A 25 -6.20 -18.40 21.47
N MET A 26 -5.95 -19.63 21.02
CA MET A 26 -6.98 -20.47 20.42
C MET A 26 -7.68 -21.26 21.51
N SER A 27 -8.93 -20.90 21.87
CA SER A 27 -9.67 -21.61 22.91
C SER A 27 -10.60 -22.71 22.38
N GLN A 28 -11.05 -22.65 21.11
CA GLN A 28 -11.73 -23.74 20.39
C GLN A 28 -12.12 -23.32 18.96
N TRP A 29 -11.97 -24.21 17.97
CA TRP A 29 -12.58 -24.06 16.65
C TRP A 29 -13.36 -25.35 16.35
N TYR A 30 -14.69 -25.28 16.42
CA TYR A 30 -15.59 -26.37 16.06
C TYR A 30 -16.57 -25.85 15.00
N ARG A 31 -16.58 -26.49 13.82
CA ARG A 31 -17.64 -26.35 12.82
C ARG A 31 -18.19 -27.75 12.55
N ASP A 32 -19.46 -27.93 12.81
CA ASP A 32 -20.21 -29.17 12.54
C ASP A 32 -20.08 -29.64 11.08
N GLU A 33 -19.87 -28.69 10.15
CA GLU A 33 -19.71 -28.94 8.71
C GLU A 33 -18.41 -29.66 8.33
N LEU A 34 -17.40 -29.67 9.21
CA LEU A 34 -16.09 -30.26 8.91
C LEU A 34 -16.03 -31.78 9.09
N GLY A 35 -17.10 -32.42 9.58
CA GLY A 35 -17.23 -33.89 9.58
C GLY A 35 -16.03 -34.65 10.15
N MET A 36 -15.32 -34.09 11.14
CA MET A 36 -14.04 -34.64 11.59
C MET A 36 -14.27 -36.00 12.25
N LEU A 37 -13.86 -37.06 11.54
CA LEU A 37 -13.76 -38.42 12.03
C LEU A 37 -12.84 -38.46 13.26
N ASN A 38 -13.23 -39.25 14.25
CA ASN A 38 -12.49 -39.34 15.51
C ASN A 38 -11.23 -40.21 15.35
N HIS A 39 -10.05 -39.59 15.32
CA HIS A 39 -8.77 -40.30 15.23
C HIS A 39 -7.94 -40.13 16.52
N PRO A 40 -7.37 -41.21 17.11
CA PRO A 40 -6.60 -41.13 18.34
C PRO A 40 -5.20 -40.55 18.11
N PHE A 41 -4.71 -39.74 19.05
CA PHE A 41 -3.35 -39.23 19.05
C PHE A 41 -2.36 -40.23 19.67
N LYS A 42 -1.23 -40.45 19.01
CA LYS A 42 -0.06 -41.13 19.56
C LYS A 42 0.94 -40.11 20.08
N LEU A 43 1.12 -40.06 21.40
CA LEU A 43 2.11 -39.18 22.04
C LEU A 43 3.50 -39.79 21.97
N ASN A 44 4.48 -38.98 21.59
CA ASN A 44 5.89 -39.33 21.63
C ASN A 44 6.64 -38.24 22.42
N ILE A 45 6.84 -38.51 23.71
CA ILE A 45 7.52 -37.61 24.64
C ILE A 45 8.95 -38.12 24.79
N ASN A 46 9.85 -37.60 23.96
CA ASN A 46 11.27 -37.95 24.01
C ASN A 46 12.04 -36.88 24.79
N SER A 47 13.02 -37.26 25.60
CA SER A 47 13.78 -36.32 26.44
C SER A 47 14.87 -35.53 25.69
N SER A 48 15.23 -35.96 24.48
CA SER A 48 16.30 -35.38 23.64
C SER A 48 15.81 -34.78 22.32
N ALA A 49 14.55 -35.00 21.95
CA ALA A 49 13.93 -34.49 20.74
C ALA A 49 12.67 -33.70 21.08
N ALA A 50 12.19 -32.85 20.16
CA ALA A 50 10.96 -32.10 20.37
C ALA A 50 9.78 -33.04 20.68
N SER A 51 9.06 -32.74 21.76
CA SER A 51 7.85 -33.46 22.11
C SER A 51 6.81 -33.27 21.00
N HIS A 52 6.22 -34.37 20.54
CA HIS A 52 5.24 -34.32 19.47
C HIS A 52 4.14 -35.37 19.65
N ALA A 53 3.00 -35.10 19.01
CA ALA A 53 1.91 -36.04 18.86
C ALA A 53 1.75 -36.36 17.37
N SER A 54 1.37 -37.60 17.05
CA SER A 54 1.02 -37.98 15.69
C SER A 54 -0.39 -38.53 15.61
N ILE A 55 -1.07 -38.27 14.51
CA ILE A 55 -2.42 -38.72 14.20
C ILE A 55 -2.47 -39.14 12.74
N SER A 56 -3.19 -40.21 12.44
CA SER A 56 -3.38 -40.66 11.05
C SER A 56 -4.82 -40.40 10.65
N ILE A 57 -5.00 -39.55 9.64
CA ILE A 57 -6.29 -39.17 9.07
C ILE A 57 -6.25 -39.56 7.60
N GLU A 58 -7.18 -40.40 7.15
CA GLU A 58 -7.30 -40.82 5.75
C GLU A 58 -5.98 -41.37 5.14
N GLY A 59 -5.19 -42.10 5.93
CA GLY A 59 -3.91 -42.67 5.49
C GLY A 59 -2.74 -41.67 5.47
N LEU A 60 -2.98 -40.39 5.75
CA LEU A 60 -1.95 -39.37 5.90
C LEU A 60 -1.54 -39.23 7.36
N LEU A 61 -0.23 -39.14 7.61
CA LEU A 61 0.32 -38.91 8.95
C LEU A 61 0.43 -37.40 9.19
N HIS A 62 -0.22 -36.92 10.25
CA HIS A 62 -0.07 -35.54 10.73
C HIS A 62 0.71 -35.55 12.04
N LYS A 63 1.58 -34.55 12.22
CA LYS A 63 2.41 -34.41 13.42
C LYS A 63 2.23 -33.02 13.99
N ALA A 64 2.01 -32.94 15.30
CA ALA A 64 1.95 -31.70 16.05
C ALA A 64 3.19 -31.63 16.96
N PHE A 65 4.04 -30.63 16.75
CA PHE A 65 5.22 -30.37 17.57
C PHE A 65 4.97 -29.17 18.47
N TRP A 66 5.50 -29.18 19.70
CA TRP A 66 5.45 -28.03 20.59
C TRP A 66 6.78 -27.80 21.29
N PHE A 67 7.09 -26.53 21.53
CA PHE A 67 8.33 -26.08 22.12
C PHE A 67 8.03 -25.09 23.25
N ASN A 68 8.63 -25.30 24.42
CA ASN A 68 8.67 -24.29 25.47
C ASN A 68 10.01 -23.57 25.39
N LEU A 69 10.01 -22.32 24.92
CA LEU A 69 11.22 -21.55 24.68
C LEU A 69 11.73 -20.80 25.93
N GLU A 70 10.90 -20.64 26.95
CA GLU A 70 11.21 -19.87 28.15
C GLU A 70 11.71 -20.74 29.32
N SER A 71 11.67 -22.06 29.18
CA SER A 71 11.88 -22.98 30.29
C SER A 71 12.27 -24.38 29.83
N ASP A 72 13.36 -24.90 30.40
CA ASP A 72 13.75 -26.32 30.30
C ASP A 72 12.81 -27.27 31.08
N LYS A 73 11.81 -26.74 31.81
CA LYS A 73 10.81 -27.57 32.48
C LYS A 73 9.94 -28.27 31.45
N LYS A 74 9.80 -29.59 31.63
CA LYS A 74 9.00 -30.47 30.77
C LYS A 74 7.57 -29.98 30.63
N THR A 75 7.15 -29.77 29.38
CA THR A 75 5.75 -29.63 29.00
C THR A 75 5.03 -30.95 29.25
N LEU A 76 3.88 -30.91 29.93
CA LEU A 76 3.03 -32.08 30.12
C LEU A 76 2.07 -32.18 28.94
N ALA A 77 1.96 -33.36 28.33
CA ALA A 77 1.01 -33.61 27.26
C ALA A 77 0.17 -34.85 27.56
N GLN A 78 -1.13 -34.74 27.40
CA GLN A 78 -2.08 -35.83 27.62
C GLN A 78 -3.05 -35.90 26.43
N ALA A 79 -3.24 -37.09 25.89
CA ALA A 79 -4.31 -37.38 24.95
C ALA A 79 -5.52 -37.84 25.76
N THR A 80 -6.66 -37.17 25.59
CA THR A 80 -7.91 -37.46 26.32
C THR A 80 -9.08 -37.54 25.37
N GLU A 81 -9.94 -38.53 25.57
CA GLU A 81 -11.24 -38.62 24.90
C GLU A 81 -12.30 -37.88 25.73
N TYR A 82 -13.03 -36.94 25.12
CA TYR A 82 -14.25 -36.39 25.72
C TYR A 82 -15.45 -36.77 24.87
N SER A 83 -16.55 -37.11 25.54
CA SER A 83 -17.87 -37.13 24.91
C SER A 83 -18.32 -35.68 24.78
N SER A 84 -18.62 -35.24 23.56
CA SER A 84 -19.36 -33.98 23.42
C SER A 84 -20.80 -34.24 23.88
N ASN A 85 -21.41 -33.28 24.60
CA ASN A 85 -22.80 -33.41 25.05
C ASN A 85 -23.82 -33.29 23.90
N TYR A 86 -23.35 -33.04 22.67
CA TYR A 86 -24.17 -32.76 21.50
C TYR A 86 -23.86 -33.81 20.43
N LYS A 87 -24.66 -34.89 20.45
CA LYS A 87 -24.54 -36.13 19.65
C LYS A 87 -23.40 -37.07 20.08
N SER A 88 -23.64 -38.38 19.91
CA SER A 88 -22.77 -39.51 20.29
C SER A 88 -21.46 -39.60 19.48
N THR A 89 -20.81 -38.49 19.20
CA THR A 89 -19.50 -38.41 18.54
C THR A 89 -18.44 -38.22 19.62
N ARG A 90 -17.56 -39.22 19.76
CA ARG A 90 -16.37 -39.10 20.59
C ARG A 90 -15.38 -38.16 19.91
N THR A 91 -14.74 -37.26 20.64
CA THR A 91 -13.70 -36.38 20.10
C THR A 91 -12.42 -36.55 20.91
N ASN A 92 -11.32 -36.82 20.20
CA ASN A 92 -9.98 -36.91 20.76
C ASN A 92 -9.37 -35.51 20.90
N TYR A 93 -8.91 -35.18 22.10
CA TYR A 93 -8.24 -33.93 22.42
C TYR A 93 -6.77 -34.17 22.77
N LEU A 94 -5.90 -33.30 22.28
CA LEU A 94 -4.50 -33.20 22.69
C LEU A 94 -4.36 -32.02 23.66
N ASN A 95 -4.25 -32.32 24.95
CA ASN A 95 -4.04 -31.30 25.97
C ASN A 95 -2.54 -31.11 26.21
N ILE A 96 -2.05 -29.90 25.97
CA ILE A 96 -0.66 -29.50 26.20
C ILE A 96 -0.65 -28.48 27.33
N THR A 97 -0.01 -28.81 28.44
CA THR A 97 0.10 -27.95 29.62
C THR A 97 1.55 -27.55 29.83
N THR A 98 1.82 -26.25 29.75
CA THR A 98 3.15 -25.66 29.98
C THR A 98 3.16 -24.83 31.26
N PRO A 99 4.25 -24.85 32.05
CA PRO A 99 4.41 -23.92 33.15
C PRO A 99 4.62 -22.50 32.63
N LEU A 100 3.79 -21.55 33.06
CA LEU A 100 3.93 -20.14 32.74
C LEU A 100 5.01 -19.53 33.65
N ASN A 101 6.13 -19.06 33.08
CA ASN A 101 7.24 -18.46 33.84
C ASN A 101 7.22 -16.91 33.85
N ALA A 102 6.42 -16.28 32.98
CA ALA A 102 6.36 -14.84 32.81
C ALA A 102 4.97 -14.27 33.09
N ARG A 103 4.90 -12.95 33.33
CA ARG A 103 3.64 -12.21 33.55
C ARG A 103 2.70 -12.25 32.33
N TYR A 104 3.24 -12.54 31.15
CA TYR A 104 2.52 -12.70 29.89
C TYR A 104 3.15 -13.85 29.12
N THR A 105 2.34 -14.83 28.71
CA THR A 105 2.78 -15.93 27.85
C THR A 105 2.34 -15.66 26.43
N ARG A 106 3.19 -15.99 25.45
CA ARG A 106 2.90 -15.78 24.03
C ARG A 106 3.04 -17.10 23.30
N THR A 107 2.04 -17.39 22.47
CA THR A 107 1.99 -18.62 21.67
C THR A 107 2.00 -18.25 20.19
N ALA A 108 2.75 -19.00 19.40
CA ALA A 108 2.74 -18.89 17.95
C ALA A 108 2.38 -20.25 17.35
N TYR A 109 1.49 -20.25 16.36
CA TYR A 109 1.08 -21.45 15.65
C TYR A 109 1.62 -21.41 14.22
N LEU A 110 2.21 -22.52 13.78
CA LEU A 110 2.65 -22.71 12.41
C LEU A 110 1.95 -23.97 11.87
N PHE A 111 1.13 -23.79 10.84
CA PHE A 111 0.46 -24.88 10.16
C PHE A 111 1.12 -25.12 8.81
N VAL A 112 1.47 -26.38 8.53
CA VAL A 112 1.98 -26.82 7.23
C VAL A 112 0.90 -27.66 6.58
N GLY A 113 0.64 -27.41 5.30
CA GLY A 113 -0.37 -28.16 4.54
C GLY A 113 -0.07 -29.67 4.47
N PRO A 114 -1.09 -30.52 4.27
CA PRO A 114 -0.93 -31.96 4.21
C PRO A 114 -0.04 -32.40 3.04
N GLY A 115 0.53 -33.61 3.12
CA GLY A 115 1.36 -34.21 2.06
C GLY A 115 2.83 -33.76 2.04
N ASN A 116 3.22 -32.84 2.91
CA ASN A 116 4.60 -32.34 2.99
C ASN A 116 5.45 -33.11 4.00
N LYS A 117 6.69 -33.44 3.63
CA LYS A 117 7.71 -33.95 4.55
C LYS A 117 8.35 -32.76 5.26
N VAL A 118 8.19 -32.71 6.58
CA VAL A 118 8.69 -31.62 7.41
C VAL A 118 9.78 -32.14 8.34
N ASP A 119 10.95 -31.53 8.26
CA ASP A 119 12.06 -31.79 9.17
C ASP A 119 11.80 -31.15 10.54
N LEU A 120 12.58 -31.54 11.55
CA LEU A 120 12.41 -30.96 12.88
C LEU A 120 12.71 -29.45 12.84
N PRO A 121 11.76 -28.59 13.25
CA PRO A 121 11.99 -27.14 13.19
C PRO A 121 13.04 -26.73 14.22
N GLN A 122 13.93 -25.82 13.82
CA GLN A 122 14.98 -25.25 14.64
C GLN A 122 14.68 -23.79 14.95
N VAL A 123 14.84 -23.41 16.21
CA VAL A 123 14.62 -22.03 16.65
C VAL A 123 15.89 -21.24 16.39
N VAL A 124 15.84 -20.30 15.46
CA VAL A 124 16.98 -19.43 15.11
C VAL A 124 17.08 -18.27 16.08
N THR A 125 15.94 -17.69 16.47
CA THR A 125 15.91 -16.56 17.42
C THR A 125 14.58 -16.53 18.13
N ALA A 126 14.60 -16.41 19.46
CA ALA A 126 13.42 -16.12 20.26
C ALA A 126 13.66 -14.80 20.99
N HIS A 127 12.77 -13.82 20.77
CA HIS A 127 12.85 -12.50 21.40
C HIS A 127 11.47 -12.00 21.79
N ASP A 128 11.44 -10.96 22.61
CA ASP A 128 10.20 -10.33 23.08
C ASP A 128 9.36 -9.69 21.96
N ARG A 129 9.98 -9.40 20.81
CA ARG A 129 9.35 -8.81 19.61
C ARG A 129 8.94 -9.85 18.56
N GLY A 130 9.52 -11.04 18.59
CA GLY A 130 9.20 -12.07 17.61
C GLY A 130 10.01 -13.37 17.74
N LEU A 131 9.60 -14.35 16.95
CA LEU A 131 10.16 -15.69 16.87
C LEU A 131 10.64 -15.96 15.44
N LYS A 132 11.86 -16.47 15.27
CA LYS A 132 12.39 -16.96 13.99
C LYS A 132 12.63 -18.47 14.07
N LEU A 133 12.03 -19.20 13.13
CA LEU A 133 12.12 -20.64 12.99
C LEU A 133 12.73 -20.98 11.63
N SER A 134 13.60 -21.97 11.60
CA SER A 134 14.10 -22.60 10.39
C SER A 134 13.49 -23.99 10.28
N LEU A 135 12.92 -24.36 9.14
CA LEU A 135 12.41 -25.70 8.91
C LEU A 135 12.65 -26.17 7.48
N GLY A 136 13.02 -27.44 7.33
CA GLY A 136 13.09 -28.11 6.04
C GLY A 136 11.71 -28.63 5.64
N ILE A 137 11.19 -28.22 4.49
CA ILE A 137 9.98 -28.81 3.90
C ILE A 137 10.33 -29.36 2.53
N ASN A 138 10.13 -30.67 2.33
CA ASN A 138 10.44 -31.38 1.08
C ASN A 138 11.87 -31.10 0.56
N GLY A 139 12.84 -30.96 1.46
CA GLY A 139 14.24 -30.66 1.12
C GLY A 139 14.55 -29.18 0.86
N MET A 140 13.57 -28.28 0.96
CA MET A 140 13.75 -26.83 0.82
C MET A 140 13.80 -26.16 2.21
N ASN A 141 14.65 -25.15 2.38
CA ASN A 141 14.81 -24.45 3.66
C ASN A 141 13.86 -23.25 3.75
N TYR A 142 13.04 -23.22 4.80
CA TYR A 142 12.11 -22.14 5.10
C TYR A 142 12.51 -21.45 6.40
N VAL A 143 12.71 -20.13 6.33
CA VAL A 143 12.89 -19.28 7.50
C VAL A 143 11.61 -18.49 7.75
N VAL A 144 10.91 -18.85 8.82
CA VAL A 144 9.64 -18.25 9.23
C VAL A 144 9.89 -17.30 10.40
N SER A 145 9.61 -16.01 10.20
CA SER A 145 9.71 -14.95 11.22
C SER A 145 8.32 -14.46 11.59
N ILE A 146 7.92 -14.61 12.85
CA ILE A 146 6.58 -14.26 13.36
C ILE A 146 6.71 -13.14 14.39
N ALA A 147 5.97 -12.04 14.20
CA ALA A 147 5.92 -10.98 15.19
C ALA A 147 5.00 -11.36 16.37
N THR A 148 5.53 -11.32 17.59
CA THR A 148 4.78 -11.67 18.80
C THR A 148 4.05 -10.47 19.41
N ARG A 149 4.58 -9.25 19.21
CA ARG A 149 3.90 -7.99 19.56
C ARG A 149 3.08 -7.46 18.39
N HIS A 150 2.05 -8.20 18.01
CA HIS A 150 1.22 -7.92 16.83
C HIS A 150 0.50 -6.57 16.89
N ASN A 151 0.22 -6.04 18.09
CA ASN A 151 -0.47 -4.77 18.31
C ASN A 151 0.46 -3.54 18.33
N GLN A 152 1.77 -3.74 18.17
CA GLN A 152 2.76 -2.67 18.19
C GLN A 152 3.44 -2.56 16.81
N PRO A 153 2.96 -1.69 15.91
CA PRO A 153 3.51 -1.57 14.56
C PRO A 153 5.02 -1.35 14.54
N TYR A 154 5.58 -0.46 15.37
CA TYR A 154 7.04 -0.26 15.44
C TYR A 154 7.81 -1.54 15.80
N ALA A 155 7.25 -2.40 16.65
CA ALA A 155 7.87 -3.68 16.96
C ALA A 155 7.87 -4.61 15.73
N ARG A 156 6.76 -4.66 14.99
CA ARG A 156 6.64 -5.43 13.72
C ARG A 156 7.65 -4.96 12.68
N TYR A 157 7.74 -3.66 12.43
CA TYR A 157 8.74 -3.09 11.51
C TYR A 157 10.17 -3.43 11.94
N SER A 158 10.49 -3.25 13.23
CA SER A 158 11.84 -3.55 13.73
C SER A 158 12.24 -5.02 13.62
N PHE A 159 11.28 -5.95 13.65
CA PHE A 159 11.55 -7.38 13.64
C PHE A 159 11.43 -8.02 12.26
N LEU A 160 10.41 -7.65 11.48
CA LEU A 160 10.10 -8.22 10.17
C LEU A 160 10.64 -7.39 8.99
N GLY A 161 10.92 -6.10 9.22
CA GLY A 161 11.27 -5.12 8.18
C GLY A 161 10.05 -4.48 7.50
N PHE A 162 8.82 -4.83 7.90
CA PHE A 162 7.57 -4.25 7.38
C PHE A 162 6.43 -4.36 8.41
N GLY A 163 5.29 -3.75 8.11
CA GLY A 163 4.16 -3.61 9.05
C GLY A 163 3.25 -4.84 9.22
N GLY A 164 3.53 -5.96 8.56
CA GLY A 164 2.70 -7.18 8.62
C GLY A 164 2.99 -8.08 9.82
N TYR A 165 2.53 -9.33 9.78
CA TYR A 165 2.55 -10.23 10.95
C TYR A 165 3.59 -11.36 10.87
N CYS A 166 3.89 -11.83 9.66
CA CYS A 166 4.81 -12.94 9.45
C CYS A 166 5.57 -12.76 8.14
N LYS A 167 6.86 -13.12 8.14
CA LYS A 167 7.74 -13.16 6.97
C LYS A 167 8.22 -14.59 6.78
N VAL A 168 8.05 -15.15 5.59
CA VAL A 168 8.56 -16.49 5.25
C VAL A 168 9.55 -16.34 4.11
N GLN A 169 10.79 -16.77 4.33
CA GLN A 169 11.83 -16.79 3.31
C GLN A 169 12.07 -18.23 2.88
N VAL A 170 12.02 -18.48 1.57
CA VAL A 170 12.23 -19.79 0.96
C VAL A 170 13.57 -19.75 0.24
N ASN A 171 14.52 -20.59 0.66
CA ASN A 171 15.87 -20.69 0.10
C ASN A 171 16.60 -19.33 -0.08
N ASN A 172 16.29 -18.33 0.73
CA ASN A 172 16.76 -16.94 0.61
C ASN A 172 16.46 -16.21 -0.71
N GLU A 173 15.72 -16.83 -1.64
CA GLU A 173 15.38 -16.24 -2.94
C GLU A 173 13.98 -15.63 -2.94
N LYS A 174 13.04 -16.26 -2.24
CA LYS A 174 11.63 -15.86 -2.25
C LYS A 174 11.17 -15.45 -0.87
N THR A 175 10.63 -14.23 -0.74
CA THR A 175 10.01 -13.76 0.49
C THR A 175 8.50 -13.63 0.35
N VAL A 176 7.79 -14.21 1.30
CA VAL A 176 6.34 -14.13 1.44
C VAL A 176 6.04 -13.26 2.66
N ARG A 177 5.32 -12.16 2.44
CA ARG A 177 4.96 -11.18 3.49
C ARG A 177 3.50 -11.35 3.85
N PHE A 178 3.19 -11.82 5.06
CA PHE A 178 1.82 -12.01 5.51
C PHE A 178 1.26 -10.74 6.15
N GLY A 179 0.01 -10.40 5.81
CA GLY A 179 -0.68 -9.19 6.26
C GLY A 179 -0.59 -8.01 5.28
N LEU A 180 0.26 -8.11 4.25
CA LEU A 180 0.32 -7.21 3.10
C LEU A 180 0.52 -8.13 1.89
N ASP A 181 -0.53 -8.41 1.12
CA ASP A 181 -0.58 -9.41 0.04
C ASP A 181 0.78 -9.67 -0.67
N VAL A 182 1.09 -10.95 -0.90
CA VAL A 182 2.41 -11.44 -1.32
C VAL A 182 2.88 -10.85 -2.65
N ILE A 183 4.02 -10.14 -2.64
CA ILE A 183 4.87 -9.98 -3.83
C ILE A 183 6.35 -9.99 -3.40
N SER A 184 7.06 -11.06 -3.77
CA SER A 184 8.37 -10.96 -4.42
C SER A 184 8.60 -12.24 -5.21
N PHE A 185 8.25 -12.21 -6.50
CA PHE A 185 8.95 -12.99 -7.51
C PHE A 185 9.84 -11.99 -8.25
N SER A 186 11.12 -12.31 -8.40
CA SER A 186 11.82 -11.95 -9.62
C SER A 186 11.06 -12.60 -10.77
N ASP A 187 10.70 -11.80 -11.77
CA ASP A 187 9.94 -12.12 -12.99
C ASP A 187 8.41 -12.06 -12.86
N GLU A 188 7.85 -10.88 -13.16
CA GLU A 188 6.75 -10.72 -14.13
C GLU A 188 6.55 -9.22 -14.45
N GLU A 189 7.15 -8.78 -15.55
CA GLU A 189 6.58 -7.74 -16.40
C GLU A 189 5.24 -8.25 -16.94
N VAL A 190 4.11 -7.92 -16.28
CA VAL A 190 2.79 -8.14 -16.88
C VAL A 190 1.86 -6.94 -16.66
N LEU A 191 1.78 -6.15 -17.74
CA LEU A 191 0.59 -5.47 -18.27
C LEU A 191 -0.26 -4.63 -17.31
N ILE A 192 0.03 -3.33 -17.28
CA ILE A 192 -1.02 -2.31 -17.27
C ILE A 192 -0.85 -1.45 -18.53
N LEU A 193 -1.72 -1.70 -19.50
CA LEU A 193 -1.93 -0.87 -20.68
C LEU A 193 -2.22 0.59 -20.29
N SER A 194 -1.37 1.51 -20.75
CA SER A 194 -1.80 2.85 -21.18
C SER A 194 -0.86 3.36 -22.27
N PRO A 195 -1.38 3.86 -23.40
CA PRO A 195 -0.59 4.34 -24.53
C PRO A 195 -0.15 5.78 -24.28
N SER A 196 1.16 6.03 -24.27
CA SER A 196 1.78 7.25 -24.81
C SER A 196 3.28 7.26 -24.50
N GLU A 197 4.06 7.24 -25.56
CA GLU A 197 5.35 7.94 -25.70
C GLU A 197 6.49 7.54 -24.75
N THR A 198 7.12 6.40 -25.06
CA THR A 198 8.52 6.16 -24.71
C THR A 198 9.43 6.79 -25.76
N SER A 199 9.93 7.99 -25.48
CA SER A 199 11.18 8.50 -26.07
C SER A 199 12.28 8.44 -25.01
N SER A 200 12.86 7.24 -24.83
CA SER A 200 14.16 7.09 -24.18
C SER A 200 14.91 5.89 -24.75
N VAL A 201 15.72 6.19 -25.77
CA VAL A 201 17.04 5.61 -26.04
C VAL A 201 17.15 4.08 -25.93
N THR A 202 16.54 3.38 -26.90
CA THR A 202 17.09 2.13 -27.45
C THR A 202 17.28 2.31 -28.95
N THR A 203 18.01 3.36 -29.29
CA THR A 203 18.45 3.63 -30.66
C THR A 203 19.61 2.69 -31.00
N SER A 204 19.56 2.16 -32.22
CA SER A 204 20.69 1.65 -33.02
C SER A 204 21.33 0.30 -32.69
N TRP A 205 20.55 -0.79 -32.67
CA TRP A 205 21.12 -2.12 -33.01
C TRP A 205 20.35 -2.82 -34.14
N ASN A 206 19.02 -2.79 -34.12
CA ASN A 206 18.21 -3.39 -35.19
C ASN A 206 18.20 -2.60 -36.51
N LEU A 207 18.40 -1.28 -36.45
CA LEU A 207 18.56 -0.41 -37.64
C LEU A 207 19.92 -0.59 -38.33
N LEU A 208 20.97 -0.93 -37.57
CA LEU A 208 22.28 -1.27 -38.13
C LEU A 208 22.23 -2.67 -38.76
N ALA A 209 21.59 -3.64 -38.09
CA ALA A 209 21.37 -5.00 -38.62
C ALA A 209 20.61 -4.99 -39.96
N SER A 210 19.58 -4.14 -40.12
CA SER A 210 18.81 -4.04 -41.37
C SER A 210 19.56 -3.37 -42.52
N LEU A 211 20.65 -2.64 -42.25
CA LEU A 211 21.51 -2.07 -43.30
C LEU A 211 22.51 -3.10 -43.84
N PHE A 212 22.91 -4.12 -43.06
CA PHE A 212 23.84 -5.15 -43.54
C PHE A 212 23.29 -6.02 -44.67
N LEU A 213 22.00 -6.34 -44.66
CA LEU A 213 21.36 -7.12 -45.73
C LEU A 213 21.44 -6.44 -47.10
N PRO A 214 21.01 -5.18 -47.30
CA PRO A 214 21.13 -4.52 -48.59
C PRO A 214 22.58 -4.29 -49.00
N PHE A 215 23.51 -4.02 -48.08
CA PHE A 215 24.94 -3.90 -48.43
C PHE A 215 25.56 -5.23 -48.87
N SER A 216 25.19 -6.34 -48.23
CA SER A 216 25.65 -7.69 -48.63
C SER A 216 25.09 -8.11 -49.99
N VAL A 217 23.82 -7.81 -50.27
CA VAL A 217 23.20 -8.06 -51.57
C VAL A 217 23.83 -7.17 -52.65
N LEU A 218 24.08 -5.89 -52.36
CA LEU A 218 24.78 -4.99 -53.28
C LEU A 218 26.21 -5.48 -53.57
N GLY A 219 26.94 -5.94 -52.55
CA GLY A 219 28.25 -6.56 -52.71
C GLY A 219 28.22 -7.82 -53.59
N MET A 220 27.23 -8.70 -53.39
CA MET A 220 27.04 -9.90 -54.21
C MET A 220 26.68 -9.56 -55.67
N LEU A 221 25.85 -8.56 -55.91
CA LEU A 221 25.51 -8.09 -57.25
C LEU A 221 26.70 -7.43 -57.95
N LEU A 222 27.50 -6.65 -57.22
CA LEU A 222 28.72 -6.01 -57.73
C LEU A 222 29.81 -7.05 -58.02
N PHE A 223 29.93 -8.09 -57.18
CA PHE A 223 30.76 -9.27 -57.43
C PHE A 223 30.34 -10.00 -58.70
N PHE A 224 29.03 -10.25 -58.89
CA PHE A 224 28.53 -10.87 -60.12
C PHE A 224 28.76 -10.00 -61.35
N TYR A 225 28.55 -8.69 -61.24
CA TYR A 225 28.81 -7.72 -62.32
C TYR A 225 30.29 -7.70 -62.72
N VAL A 226 31.20 -7.66 -61.74
CA VAL A 226 32.65 -7.71 -61.97
C VAL A 226 33.06 -9.08 -62.51
N HIS A 227 32.50 -10.19 -62.03
CA HIS A 227 32.79 -11.52 -62.56
C HIS A 227 32.34 -11.69 -64.02
N LEU A 228 31.16 -11.16 -64.38
CA LEU A 228 30.67 -11.11 -65.77
C LEU A 228 31.53 -10.19 -66.65
N ARG A 229 32.02 -9.07 -66.12
CA ARG A 229 32.96 -8.16 -66.81
C ARG A 229 34.36 -8.79 -66.99
N CYS A 230 34.89 -9.48 -65.98
CA CYS A 230 36.18 -10.17 -66.03
C CYS A 230 36.18 -11.36 -66.99
N LYS A 231 35.06 -12.10 -67.11
CA LYS A 231 34.89 -13.13 -68.15
C LYS A 231 34.93 -12.58 -69.58
N ARG A 232 34.72 -11.26 -69.79
CA ARG A 232 34.85 -10.60 -71.10
C ARG A 232 36.20 -9.91 -71.34
N LEU A 233 37.03 -9.73 -70.31
CA LEU A 233 38.31 -9.00 -70.41
C LEU A 233 39.54 -9.82 -70.04
N GLY A 234 39.40 -11.13 -69.77
CA GLY A 234 40.53 -12.06 -69.78
C GLY A 234 41.68 -11.69 -68.84
N LEU A 235 41.39 -11.16 -67.65
CA LEU A 235 42.40 -10.84 -66.64
C LEU A 235 42.10 -11.49 -65.27
N THR A 236 43.06 -12.37 -64.92
CA THR A 236 43.59 -12.86 -63.63
C THR A 236 42.70 -13.01 -62.39
N VAL A 237 42.50 -14.29 -62.02
CA VAL A 237 41.88 -14.86 -60.81
C VAL A 237 42.53 -14.39 -59.48
N CYS A 238 43.67 -13.70 -59.51
CA CYS A 238 44.45 -13.34 -58.30
C CYS A 238 43.88 -12.14 -57.53
N GLU A 239 43.30 -11.13 -58.21
CA GLU A 239 42.76 -9.94 -57.52
C GLU A 239 41.45 -10.25 -56.79
N MET A 240 40.66 -11.20 -57.28
CA MET A 240 39.39 -11.62 -56.65
C MET A 240 39.61 -12.37 -55.33
N LEU A 241 40.71 -13.10 -55.19
CA LEU A 241 41.07 -13.79 -53.94
C LEU A 241 41.42 -12.80 -52.82
N VAL A 242 42.11 -11.71 -53.17
CA VAL A 242 42.46 -10.66 -52.19
C VAL A 242 41.22 -9.97 -51.65
N TRP A 243 40.24 -9.68 -52.50
CA TRP A 243 38.96 -9.10 -52.07
C TRP A 243 38.12 -10.06 -51.21
N CYS A 244 38.06 -11.36 -51.56
CA CYS A 244 37.37 -12.35 -50.74
C CYS A 244 38.01 -12.54 -49.36
N LEU A 245 39.35 -12.56 -49.29
CA LEU A 245 40.08 -12.64 -48.03
C LEU A 245 39.86 -11.38 -47.17
N GLY A 246 39.84 -10.19 -47.79
CA GLY A 246 39.56 -8.93 -47.08
C GLY A 246 38.14 -8.88 -46.49
N VAL A 247 37.12 -9.29 -47.26
CA VAL A 247 35.73 -9.34 -46.77
C VAL A 247 35.54 -10.39 -45.68
N SER A 248 36.18 -11.56 -45.83
CA SER A 248 36.15 -12.61 -44.80
C SER A 248 36.82 -12.15 -43.49
N TRP A 249 37.95 -11.45 -43.58
CA TRP A 249 38.64 -10.88 -42.42
C TRP A 249 37.79 -9.80 -41.72
N LEU A 250 37.06 -8.97 -42.48
CA LEU A 250 36.17 -7.95 -41.92
C LEU A 250 34.95 -8.57 -41.20
N ILE A 251 34.40 -9.67 -41.73
CA ILE A 251 33.29 -10.40 -41.10
C ILE A 251 33.76 -11.11 -39.81
N ILE A 252 34.95 -11.73 -39.83
CA ILE A 252 35.53 -12.39 -38.66
C ILE A 252 35.85 -11.38 -37.55
N THR A 253 36.44 -10.24 -37.88
CA THR A 253 36.75 -9.19 -36.90
C THR A 253 35.49 -8.56 -36.31
N LEU A 254 34.42 -8.36 -37.11
CA LEU A 254 33.11 -7.93 -36.58
C LEU A 254 32.49 -9.01 -35.67
N ALA A 255 32.51 -10.28 -36.08
CA ALA A 255 31.95 -11.37 -35.29
C ALA A 255 32.66 -11.53 -33.95
N ILE A 256 33.99 -11.40 -33.91
CA ILE A 256 34.78 -11.47 -32.67
C ILE A 256 34.50 -10.24 -31.77
N ASN A 257 34.39 -9.03 -32.33
CA ASN A 257 34.08 -7.83 -31.55
C ASN A 257 32.64 -7.79 -31.02
N PHE A 258 31.69 -8.45 -31.68
CA PHE A 258 30.29 -8.52 -31.22
C PHE A 258 29.96 -9.73 -30.35
N SER A 259 30.79 -10.78 -30.34
CA SER A 259 30.53 -12.00 -29.56
C SER A 259 31.20 -12.07 -28.18
N PHE A 260 32.04 -11.09 -27.81
CA PHE A 260 32.69 -11.03 -26.49
C PHE A 260 32.22 -9.85 -25.63
N CYS A 261 30.97 -9.91 -25.16
CA CYS A 261 30.54 -9.34 -23.88
C CYS A 261 29.14 -9.84 -23.51
N SER A 262 29.04 -11.12 -23.17
CA SER A 262 27.89 -11.69 -22.47
C SER A 262 28.39 -12.89 -21.68
N GLY A 263 28.92 -12.63 -20.49
CA GLY A 263 29.42 -13.64 -19.56
C GLY A 263 30.39 -13.06 -18.55
N GLU A 264 30.23 -13.43 -17.28
CA GLU A 264 31.04 -12.99 -16.14
C GLU A 264 32.53 -13.30 -16.36
N GLY A 265 33.33 -12.26 -16.61
CA GLY A 265 34.79 -12.39 -16.68
C GLY A 265 35.45 -11.54 -17.77
N CYS A 266 35.26 -10.22 -17.76
CA CYS A 266 36.15 -9.30 -18.48
C CYS A 266 36.93 -8.48 -17.46
N ALA A 267 38.23 -8.75 -17.37
CA ALA A 267 39.16 -8.09 -16.45
C ALA A 267 39.85 -6.91 -17.14
N TRP A 268 39.51 -5.68 -16.76
CA TRP A 268 40.32 -4.48 -16.97
C TRP A 268 40.26 -3.61 -15.70
N GLU A 269 41.43 -3.49 -15.07
CA GLU A 269 41.87 -2.52 -14.04
C GLU A 269 40.88 -2.02 -12.98
N GLU A 270 41.03 -2.55 -11.76
CA GLU A 270 40.50 -1.95 -10.53
C GLU A 270 41.24 -0.64 -10.19
N PRO A 271 40.54 0.49 -9.97
CA PRO A 271 41.09 1.60 -9.21
C PRO A 271 41.04 1.28 -7.71
N ASN A 272 42.21 1.33 -7.07
CA ASN A 272 42.45 1.11 -5.64
C ASN A 272 41.39 1.77 -4.73
N ILE A 273 40.60 0.95 -4.02
CA ILE A 273 39.81 1.36 -2.85
C ILE A 273 40.43 0.67 -1.62
N PRO A 274 40.77 1.41 -0.55
CA PRO A 274 41.47 0.85 0.60
C PRO A 274 40.64 -0.21 1.32
N GLU A 275 41.33 -1.28 1.73
CA GLU A 275 40.82 -2.44 2.45
C GLU A 275 39.90 -2.07 3.62
N ALA A 276 38.63 -2.44 3.52
CA ALA A 276 37.74 -2.60 4.67
C ALA A 276 36.85 -3.84 4.48
N ILE A 277 37.32 -4.94 5.07
CA ILE A 277 36.55 -6.04 5.68
C ILE A 277 35.49 -6.70 4.77
N SER A 278 35.87 -7.88 4.29
CA SER A 278 34.99 -9.00 3.90
C SER A 278 33.68 -9.03 4.71
N ASN A 279 32.56 -8.80 4.00
CA ASN A 279 31.24 -9.32 4.30
C ASN A 279 30.47 -9.45 2.98
N LYS A 280 30.82 -10.44 2.15
CA LYS A 280 29.92 -10.91 1.09
C LYS A 280 28.80 -11.70 1.75
N GLY A 281 27.63 -11.07 1.91
CA GLY A 281 26.46 -11.75 2.43
C GLY A 281 25.30 -10.78 2.68
N VAL A 282 24.11 -11.23 2.28
CA VAL A 282 22.80 -10.58 2.45
C VAL A 282 22.50 -9.51 1.39
N THR A 283 21.76 -9.92 0.36
CA THR A 283 20.82 -9.04 -0.35
C THR A 283 19.81 -8.55 0.69
N PHE A 284 20.09 -7.39 1.30
CA PHE A 284 19.19 -6.78 2.25
C PHE A 284 17.96 -6.30 1.48
N GLU A 285 16.81 -6.96 1.66
CA GLU A 285 15.54 -6.31 1.36
C GLU A 285 15.52 -4.95 2.05
N PRO A 286 15.11 -3.86 1.37
CA PRO A 286 15.05 -2.54 1.98
C PRO A 286 14.10 -2.62 3.18
N ILE A 287 14.65 -2.35 4.37
CA ILE A 287 13.87 -2.21 5.59
C ILE A 287 12.94 -1.00 5.38
N GLU A 288 11.63 -1.23 5.46
CA GLU A 288 10.67 -0.14 5.31
C GLU A 288 10.57 0.63 6.63
N ASP A 289 10.68 1.95 6.54
CA ASP A 289 10.45 2.80 7.70
C ASP A 289 8.95 2.87 8.05
N PRO A 290 8.59 2.92 9.35
CA PRO A 290 7.20 3.02 9.77
C PRO A 290 6.52 4.29 9.21
N PRO A 291 5.35 4.19 8.57
CA PRO A 291 4.77 5.30 7.83
C PRO A 291 4.17 6.39 8.73
N VAL A 292 4.12 7.60 8.19
CA VAL A 292 3.36 8.73 8.72
C VAL A 292 2.20 8.99 7.76
N VAL A 293 0.98 8.68 8.22
CA VAL A 293 -0.21 8.85 7.40
C VAL A 293 -0.70 10.29 7.52
N VAL A 294 -0.88 10.97 6.40
CA VAL A 294 -1.51 12.29 6.34
C VAL A 294 -2.73 12.21 5.44
N TYR A 295 -3.84 12.82 5.82
CA TYR A 295 -5.03 12.76 4.99
C TYR A 295 -5.86 14.04 5.02
N THR A 296 -6.50 14.33 3.90
CA THR A 296 -7.33 15.51 3.71
C THR A 296 -8.49 15.23 2.75
N SER A 297 -9.48 16.11 2.72
CA SER A 297 -10.56 16.11 1.75
C SER A 297 -11.21 17.49 1.72
N LEU A 298 -12.00 17.77 0.67
CA LEU A 298 -12.99 18.83 0.77
C LEU A 298 -13.96 18.54 1.93
N PRO A 299 -14.55 19.57 2.57
CA PRO A 299 -15.61 19.32 3.53
C PRO A 299 -16.80 18.64 2.83
N LEU A 300 -17.50 17.74 3.52
CA LEU A 300 -18.54 16.84 2.96
C LEU A 300 -18.05 15.82 1.91
N ALA A 301 -16.74 15.69 1.66
CA ALA A 301 -16.20 14.66 0.77
C ALA A 301 -15.82 13.35 1.49
N GLY A 302 -15.91 13.29 2.82
CA GLY A 302 -15.81 12.02 3.56
C GLY A 302 -14.53 11.76 4.37
N ALA A 303 -13.64 12.74 4.61
CA ALA A 303 -12.50 12.53 5.51
C ALA A 303 -12.89 12.11 6.94
N LYS A 304 -14.09 12.50 7.42
CA LYS A 304 -14.61 12.05 8.72
C LYS A 304 -14.95 10.56 8.72
N LEU A 305 -15.43 10.02 7.59
CA LEU A 305 -15.63 8.59 7.42
C LEU A 305 -14.29 7.84 7.51
N LEU A 306 -13.27 8.37 6.82
CA LEU A 306 -11.91 7.83 6.86
C LEU A 306 -11.31 7.84 8.27
N GLN A 307 -11.64 8.85 9.09
CA GLN A 307 -11.21 8.92 10.49
C GLN A 307 -11.60 7.68 11.31
N HIS A 308 -12.71 7.01 11.00
CA HIS A 308 -13.14 5.79 11.72
C HIS A 308 -12.20 4.59 11.53
N LEU A 309 -11.38 4.58 10.48
CA LEU A 309 -10.34 3.57 10.28
C LEU A 309 -9.16 3.76 11.25
N PHE A 310 -8.80 5.02 11.53
CA PHE A 310 -7.64 5.37 12.35
C PHE A 310 -7.97 5.61 13.83
N LYS A 311 -9.18 6.09 14.13
CA LYS A 311 -9.60 6.37 15.51
C LYS A 311 -9.80 5.06 16.28
N ASN A 312 -9.30 5.02 17.52
CA ASN A 312 -9.36 3.84 18.40
C ASN A 312 -8.73 2.59 17.73
N SER A 313 -7.70 2.79 16.90
CA SER A 313 -6.89 1.70 16.37
C SER A 313 -5.72 1.43 17.32
N SER A 314 -5.32 0.17 17.48
CA SER A 314 -4.04 -0.19 18.10
C SER A 314 -2.85 0.22 17.22
N ASP A 315 -3.05 0.22 15.90
CA ASP A 315 -1.99 0.51 14.93
C ASP A 315 -1.76 2.01 14.72
N PHE A 316 -2.76 2.86 15.00
CA PHE A 316 -2.69 4.29 14.71
C PHE A 316 -3.21 5.15 15.86
N PHE A 317 -2.54 6.27 16.10
CA PHE A 317 -3.10 7.37 16.87
C PHE A 317 -3.44 8.52 15.92
N ASN A 318 -4.66 9.05 16.04
CA ASN A 318 -5.19 10.05 15.11
C ASN A 318 -5.17 11.45 15.72
N VAL A 319 -4.46 12.36 15.05
CA VAL A 319 -4.35 13.77 15.41
C VAL A 319 -5.02 14.62 14.33
N ALA A 320 -5.69 15.70 14.72
CA ALA A 320 -6.15 16.71 13.78
C ALA A 320 -5.27 17.96 13.87
N LEU A 321 -4.72 18.39 12.74
CA LEU A 321 -3.97 19.64 12.65
C LEU A 321 -4.98 20.77 12.33
N ALA A 322 -5.30 21.60 13.31
CA ALA A 322 -6.33 22.63 13.18
C ALA A 322 -5.78 24.06 13.07
N LYS A 323 -6.41 24.84 12.18
CA LYS A 323 -7.10 26.11 12.43
C LYS A 323 -8.22 26.20 11.39
N GLY A 324 -9.46 26.39 11.82
CA GLY A 324 -10.61 26.45 10.94
C GLY A 324 -11.90 26.16 11.71
N ALA A 325 -12.33 27.14 12.50
CA ALA A 325 -13.68 27.20 13.07
C ALA A 325 -14.71 27.67 12.02
N GLY A 326 -14.38 27.57 10.73
CA GLY A 326 -15.30 27.88 9.64
C GLY A 326 -16.29 26.73 9.47
N LYS A 327 -17.58 27.06 9.38
CA LYS A 327 -18.62 26.10 8.96
C LYS A 327 -18.42 25.65 7.49
N PHE A 328 -17.69 26.46 6.71
CA PHE A 328 -17.32 26.23 5.32
C PHE A 328 -15.78 26.32 5.11
N LEU A 329 -15.33 26.31 3.85
CA LEU A 329 -13.95 26.48 3.42
C LEU A 329 -13.46 27.93 3.61
N ASP A 330 -12.23 28.13 4.09
CA ASP A 330 -11.52 29.40 3.97
C ASP A 330 -10.78 29.44 2.61
N PRO A 331 -11.22 30.24 1.63
CA PRO A 331 -10.61 30.27 0.30
C PRO A 331 -9.16 30.74 0.34
N CYS A 332 -8.81 31.62 1.29
CA CYS A 332 -7.47 32.17 1.40
C CYS A 332 -6.45 31.12 1.83
N SER A 333 -6.86 30.13 2.62
CA SER A 333 -6.00 29.03 3.04
C SER A 333 -6.06 27.84 2.07
N ALA A 334 -7.24 27.61 1.49
CA ALA A 334 -7.55 26.49 0.62
C ALA A 334 -6.83 26.54 -0.73
N PHE A 335 -6.54 27.74 -1.25
CA PHE A 335 -5.85 27.96 -2.54
C PHE A 335 -4.40 28.41 -2.40
N LEU A 336 -3.90 28.58 -1.17
CA LEU A 336 -2.55 29.03 -0.91
C LEU A 336 -1.54 27.90 -1.11
N ARG A 337 -0.62 28.11 -2.05
CA ARG A 337 0.52 27.21 -2.29
C ARG A 337 1.50 27.30 -1.13
N PHE A 338 2.42 26.35 -1.09
CA PHE A 338 3.53 26.44 -0.16
C PHE A 338 4.39 27.67 -0.47
N HIS A 339 4.58 28.52 0.53
CA HIS A 339 5.57 29.59 0.54
C HIS A 339 6.30 29.61 1.89
N PRO A 340 7.59 30.00 1.94
CA PRO A 340 8.31 30.12 3.21
C PRO A 340 7.69 31.21 4.09
N SER A 341 7.30 30.84 5.31
CA SER A 341 6.77 31.76 6.31
C SER A 341 7.16 31.32 7.73
N ALA A 342 6.99 32.20 8.72
CA ALA A 342 7.22 31.86 10.11
C ALA A 342 6.31 30.70 10.58
N GLU A 343 5.07 30.66 10.08
CA GLU A 343 4.16 29.53 10.36
C GLU A 343 4.65 28.25 9.68
N ALA A 344 5.08 28.30 8.41
CA ALA A 344 5.63 27.14 7.72
C ALA A 344 6.87 26.56 8.44
N SER A 345 7.75 27.42 8.98
CA SER A 345 8.90 26.98 9.79
C SER A 345 8.45 26.28 11.09
N ARG A 346 7.42 26.80 11.76
CA ARG A 346 6.82 26.16 12.95
C ARG A 346 6.22 24.79 12.60
N ARG A 347 5.48 24.70 11.49
CA ARG A 347 4.90 23.43 11.00
C ARG A 347 5.98 22.43 10.61
N ASN A 348 7.07 22.87 9.98
CA ASN A 348 8.22 22.03 9.67
C ASN A 348 8.80 21.39 10.93
N LYS A 349 9.10 22.18 11.96
CA LYS A 349 9.59 21.67 13.25
C LYS A 349 8.60 20.67 13.86
N TRP A 350 7.30 20.93 13.77
CA TRP A 350 6.25 20.05 14.27
C TRP A 350 6.22 18.69 13.54
N PHE A 351 6.22 18.67 12.20
CA PHE A 351 6.23 17.43 11.41
C PHE A 351 7.53 16.64 11.61
N ARG A 352 8.69 17.31 11.69
CA ARG A 352 9.97 16.64 12.00
C ARG A 352 9.96 16.03 13.39
N ALA A 353 9.43 16.73 14.38
CA ALA A 353 9.31 16.19 15.74
C ALA A 353 8.36 15.00 15.76
N LEU A 354 7.22 15.07 15.07
CA LEU A 354 6.26 13.97 14.96
C LEU A 354 6.88 12.73 14.30
N SER A 355 7.66 12.92 13.23
CA SER A 355 8.34 11.83 12.53
C SER A 355 9.39 11.13 13.40
N LYS A 356 10.17 11.91 14.16
CA LYS A 356 11.26 11.39 15.00
C LYS A 356 10.76 10.76 16.30
N ASP A 357 9.94 11.47 17.05
CA ASP A 357 9.41 11.02 18.33
C ASP A 357 8.04 11.65 18.61
N PRO A 358 6.95 10.91 18.31
CA PRO A 358 5.59 11.33 18.62
C PRO A 358 5.37 11.76 20.08
N LYS A 359 6.09 11.17 21.04
CA LYS A 359 5.94 11.45 22.49
C LYS A 359 6.38 12.86 22.83
N ARG A 360 7.39 13.38 22.12
CA ARG A 360 7.88 14.75 22.30
C ARG A 360 6.85 15.78 21.86
N VAL A 361 6.02 15.46 20.87
CA VAL A 361 4.95 16.34 20.39
C VAL A 361 3.71 16.24 21.27
N PHE A 362 3.40 15.04 21.76
CA PHE A 362 2.22 14.75 22.57
C PHE A 362 2.61 14.11 23.91
N PRO A 363 2.98 14.92 24.93
CA PRO A 363 3.42 14.40 26.23
C PRO A 363 2.29 13.65 26.98
N ASN A 364 1.03 14.06 26.76
CA ASN A 364 -0.16 13.45 27.38
C ASN A 364 -0.75 12.30 26.55
N LEU A 365 0.00 11.74 25.58
CA LEU A 365 -0.47 10.63 24.77
C LEU A 365 -0.70 9.39 25.65
N PRO A 366 -1.85 8.70 25.55
CA PRO A 366 -2.11 7.47 26.31
C PRO A 366 -1.00 6.45 26.10
N LYS A 367 -0.63 5.70 27.15
CA LYS A 367 0.45 4.69 27.10
C LYS A 367 0.24 3.68 25.98
N GLU A 368 -1.00 3.31 25.70
CA GLU A 368 -1.38 2.38 24.61
C GLU A 368 -1.02 2.92 23.22
N SER A 369 -1.08 4.24 23.03
CA SER A 369 -0.78 4.91 21.76
C SER A 369 0.70 5.23 21.57
N HIS A 370 1.57 4.97 22.56
CA HIS A 370 3.01 5.26 22.51
C HIS A 370 3.75 4.50 21.40
N ASN A 371 3.20 3.35 21.00
CA ASN A 371 3.77 2.48 19.98
C ASN A 371 2.89 2.40 18.72
N ALA A 372 1.90 3.31 18.59
CA ALA A 372 1.03 3.41 17.44
C ALA A 372 1.61 4.39 16.40
N LEU A 373 1.27 4.20 15.12
CA LEU A 373 1.73 5.04 14.03
C LEU A 373 0.95 6.38 14.00
N PRO A 374 1.60 7.48 13.63
CA PRO A 374 0.92 8.76 13.49
C PRO A 374 -0.02 8.76 12.28
N SER A 375 -1.27 9.17 12.51
CA SER A 375 -2.21 9.57 11.46
C SER A 375 -2.65 11.01 11.68
N VAL A 376 -2.44 11.87 10.69
CA VAL A 376 -2.69 13.32 10.79
C VAL A 376 -3.79 13.73 9.82
N ARG A 377 -4.92 14.16 10.38
CA ARG A 377 -6.00 14.80 9.63
C ARG A 377 -5.65 16.27 9.37
N LEU A 378 -5.47 16.59 8.11
CA LEU A 378 -5.27 17.95 7.61
C LEU A 378 -6.65 18.50 7.23
N VAL A 379 -7.25 19.25 8.17
CA VAL A 379 -8.65 19.70 8.08
C VAL A 379 -8.88 20.61 6.87
N ASP A 380 -7.90 21.46 6.57
CA ASP A 380 -7.93 22.35 5.41
C ASP A 380 -7.51 21.59 4.14
N PRO A 381 -8.34 21.56 3.07
CA PRO A 381 -8.00 20.88 1.83
C PRO A 381 -6.83 21.52 1.06
N GLY A 382 -6.45 22.77 1.36
CA GLY A 382 -5.28 23.43 0.80
C GLY A 382 -3.95 22.75 1.17
N TRP A 383 -3.96 21.87 2.18
CA TRP A 383 -2.81 21.01 2.48
C TRP A 383 -2.43 20.06 1.34
N SER A 384 -3.38 19.69 0.49
CA SER A 384 -3.14 18.79 -0.64
C SER A 384 -2.14 19.34 -1.66
N MET A 385 -2.04 20.68 -1.79
CA MET A 385 -1.02 21.35 -2.62
C MET A 385 0.35 21.43 -1.95
N LYS A 386 0.42 21.20 -0.64
CA LYS A 386 1.64 21.27 0.19
C LYS A 386 2.28 19.90 0.36
N PHE A 387 1.75 18.85 -0.28
CA PHE A 387 2.26 17.49 -0.18
C PHE A 387 3.70 17.34 -0.65
N ARG A 388 4.10 17.98 -1.75
CA ARG A 388 5.50 18.00 -2.18
C ARG A 388 6.46 18.60 -1.15
N TRP A 389 5.98 19.58 -0.38
CA TRP A 389 6.76 20.16 0.72
C TRP A 389 6.79 19.20 1.92
N LEU A 390 5.67 18.57 2.26
CA LEU A 390 5.62 17.55 3.32
C LEU A 390 6.50 16.34 3.00
N GLU A 391 6.58 15.91 1.75
CA GLU A 391 7.44 14.82 1.30
C GLU A 391 8.92 15.15 1.57
N LYS A 392 9.34 16.41 1.40
CA LYS A 392 10.71 16.83 1.77
C LYS A 392 10.98 16.81 3.28
N ILE A 393 9.94 16.75 4.11
CA ILE A 393 10.05 16.77 5.58
C ILE A 393 9.93 15.37 6.18
N LEU A 394 8.98 14.60 5.66
CA LEU A 394 8.64 13.26 6.11
C LEU A 394 9.33 12.16 5.28
N GLU A 395 9.96 12.54 4.18
CA GLU A 395 10.74 11.68 3.28
C GLU A 395 9.90 10.47 2.82
N GLN A 396 10.51 9.30 2.71
CA GLN A 396 9.87 8.07 2.23
C GLN A 396 8.78 7.53 3.18
N ARG A 397 8.65 8.09 4.38
CA ARG A 397 7.67 7.68 5.40
C ARG A 397 6.29 8.26 5.13
N MET A 398 6.18 9.30 4.30
CA MET A 398 4.89 9.93 4.03
C MET A 398 3.97 9.00 3.26
N ARG A 399 2.74 8.83 3.76
CA ARG A 399 1.62 8.21 3.05
C ARG A 399 0.45 9.17 3.05
N ALA A 400 0.23 9.85 1.93
CA ALA A 400 -0.84 10.83 1.79
C ALA A 400 -2.11 10.21 1.23
N ILE A 401 -3.25 10.55 1.81
CA ILE A 401 -4.57 10.09 1.37
C ILE A 401 -5.44 11.30 1.09
N VAL A 402 -6.06 11.35 -0.09
CA VAL A 402 -7.06 12.36 -0.42
C VAL A 402 -8.38 11.67 -0.68
N VAL A 403 -9.41 12.04 0.08
CA VAL A 403 -10.76 11.60 -0.22
C VAL A 403 -11.40 12.57 -1.21
N VAL A 404 -11.85 12.02 -2.34
CA VAL A 404 -12.53 12.74 -3.42
C VAL A 404 -13.97 12.25 -3.52
N ARG A 405 -14.88 13.15 -3.88
CA ARG A 405 -16.32 12.87 -4.05
C ARG A 405 -16.76 13.38 -5.40
N ASP A 406 -17.69 12.68 -6.05
CA ASP A 406 -18.29 13.09 -7.32
C ASP A 406 -18.81 14.55 -7.21
N PRO A 407 -18.48 15.45 -8.15
CA PRO A 407 -18.90 16.83 -8.08
C PRO A 407 -20.41 17.00 -8.00
N ARG A 408 -21.19 16.16 -8.67
CA ARG A 408 -22.67 16.20 -8.64
C ARG A 408 -23.18 15.86 -7.25
N GLY A 409 -22.62 14.82 -6.65
CA GLY A 409 -22.90 14.43 -5.27
C GLY A 409 -22.49 15.48 -4.25
N TRP A 410 -21.31 16.09 -4.44
CA TRP A 410 -20.75 17.10 -3.54
C TRP A 410 -21.51 18.43 -3.61
N VAL A 411 -21.80 18.95 -4.81
CA VAL A 411 -22.59 20.17 -4.99
C VAL A 411 -24.00 19.99 -4.42
N ASN A 412 -24.65 18.86 -4.73
CA ASN A 412 -25.98 18.57 -4.20
C ASN A 412 -26.00 18.51 -2.66
N ALA A 413 -24.96 17.91 -2.05
CA ALA A 413 -24.82 17.89 -0.60
C ALA A 413 -24.76 19.30 0.00
N TRP A 414 -23.97 20.20 -0.59
CA TRP A 414 -23.91 21.59 -0.16
C TRP A 414 -25.23 22.33 -0.34
N LEU A 415 -25.91 22.16 -1.48
CA LEU A 415 -27.21 22.77 -1.74
C LEU A 415 -28.25 22.36 -0.68
N ARG A 416 -28.24 21.11 -0.21
CA ARG A 416 -29.10 20.66 0.90
C ARG A 416 -28.75 21.34 2.22
N GLU A 417 -27.47 21.38 2.58
CA GLU A 417 -27.04 21.91 3.87
C GLU A 417 -27.32 23.42 3.98
N ILE A 418 -27.00 24.22 2.94
CA ILE A 418 -27.26 25.66 2.93
C ILE A 418 -28.75 26.02 2.82
N ARG A 419 -29.58 25.11 2.28
CA ARG A 419 -31.03 25.29 2.25
C ARG A 419 -31.63 25.24 3.65
N VAL A 420 -31.01 24.50 4.56
CA VAL A 420 -31.51 24.24 5.92
C VAL A 420 -30.82 25.12 6.96
N ASP A 421 -29.50 25.33 6.83
CA ASP A 421 -28.71 26.16 7.74
C ASP A 421 -28.37 27.52 7.11
N GLY A 422 -29.09 28.56 7.53
CA GLY A 422 -28.85 29.93 7.06
C GLY A 422 -27.45 30.45 7.41
N THR A 423 -26.87 30.04 8.53
CA THR A 423 -25.52 30.47 8.91
C THR A 423 -24.44 29.83 8.03
N LEU A 424 -24.70 28.61 7.54
CA LEU A 424 -23.83 27.95 6.59
C LEU A 424 -23.92 28.62 5.21
N ARG A 425 -25.14 28.99 4.80
CA ARG A 425 -25.38 29.76 3.57
C ARG A 425 -24.62 31.09 3.59
N ASP A 426 -24.70 31.83 4.71
CA ASP A 426 -24.00 33.10 4.86
C ASP A 426 -22.48 32.91 4.79
N ALA A 427 -21.94 31.86 5.42
CA ALA A 427 -20.51 31.52 5.35
C ALA A 427 -20.07 31.13 3.92
N VAL A 428 -20.93 30.47 3.14
CA VAL A 428 -20.66 30.16 1.73
C VAL A 428 -20.63 31.44 0.89
N HIS A 429 -21.59 32.34 1.08
CA HIS A 429 -21.59 33.63 0.39
C HIS A 429 -20.40 34.51 0.78
N GLU A 430 -20.03 34.55 2.06
CA GLU A 430 -18.83 35.25 2.53
C GLU A 430 -17.55 34.71 1.91
N ALA A 431 -17.43 33.39 1.76
CA ALA A 431 -16.29 32.79 1.07
C ALA A 431 -16.25 33.19 -0.41
N PHE A 432 -17.38 33.20 -1.13
CA PHE A 432 -17.41 33.65 -2.52
C PHE A 432 -17.14 35.15 -2.66
N ASP A 433 -17.63 35.98 -1.74
CA ASP A 433 -17.32 37.40 -1.67
C ASP A 433 -15.83 37.63 -1.43
N THR A 434 -15.21 36.82 -0.56
CA THR A 434 -13.77 36.84 -0.28
C THR A 434 -12.95 36.51 -1.52
N ILE A 435 -13.38 35.53 -2.33
CA ILE A 435 -12.74 35.18 -3.60
C ILE A 435 -12.87 36.34 -4.60
N LYS A 436 -14.10 36.86 -4.79
CA LYS A 436 -14.39 37.92 -5.75
C LYS A 436 -13.61 39.20 -5.47
N ASN A 437 -13.60 39.62 -4.20
CA ASN A 437 -13.01 40.87 -3.73
C ASN A 437 -11.60 40.71 -3.13
N LEU A 438 -11.01 39.52 -3.19
CA LEU A 438 -9.65 39.21 -2.70
C LEU A 438 -9.40 39.71 -1.27
N LYS A 439 -10.33 39.40 -0.36
CA LYS A 439 -10.24 39.78 1.06
C LYS A 439 -9.28 38.87 1.86
N CYS A 440 -8.16 38.49 1.26
CA CYS A 440 -7.14 37.66 1.90
C CYS A 440 -6.07 38.51 2.60
N LEU A 441 -5.56 38.01 3.72
CA LEU A 441 -4.41 38.63 4.41
C LEU A 441 -3.16 38.63 3.53
N GLU A 442 -2.97 37.56 2.75
CA GLU A 442 -1.92 37.48 1.75
C GLU A 442 -2.31 38.29 0.52
N LYS A 443 -1.47 39.27 0.16
CA LYS A 443 -1.68 40.16 -0.98
C LYS A 443 -0.90 39.71 -2.22
N ASN A 444 0.09 38.85 -2.04
CA ASN A 444 0.92 38.38 -3.14
C ASN A 444 0.20 37.25 -3.91
N MET A 445 -0.33 37.58 -5.09
CA MET A 445 -1.05 36.64 -5.95
C MET A 445 -0.20 35.46 -6.43
N SER A 446 1.13 35.61 -6.50
CA SER A 446 2.01 34.52 -6.91
C SER A 446 2.00 33.31 -5.97
N TYR A 447 1.53 33.50 -4.72
CA TYR A 447 1.41 32.42 -3.74
C TYR A 447 0.11 31.62 -3.86
N PHE A 448 -0.86 32.11 -4.64
CA PHE A 448 -2.08 31.37 -4.92
C PHE A 448 -1.90 30.42 -6.10
N ALA A 449 -2.72 29.38 -6.15
CA ALA A 449 -2.81 28.49 -7.31
C ALA A 449 -3.28 29.29 -8.54
N SER A 450 -2.79 28.97 -9.75
CA SER A 450 -3.25 29.72 -10.93
C SER A 450 -4.72 29.46 -11.24
N GLU A 451 -5.20 28.26 -10.91
CA GLU A 451 -6.59 27.86 -11.02
C GLU A 451 -7.50 28.79 -10.19
N PHE A 452 -7.00 29.34 -9.07
CA PHE A 452 -7.75 30.31 -8.25
C PHE A 452 -8.04 31.60 -9.02
N LEU A 453 -7.08 32.10 -9.79
CA LEU A 453 -7.24 33.31 -10.59
C LEU A 453 -8.22 33.08 -11.75
N GLU A 454 -8.12 31.94 -12.41
CA GLU A 454 -9.07 31.52 -13.46
C GLU A 454 -10.50 31.47 -12.92
N MET A 455 -10.69 30.89 -11.73
CA MET A 455 -12.00 30.87 -11.05
C MET A 455 -12.47 32.28 -10.72
N GLN A 456 -11.60 33.13 -10.18
CA GLN A 456 -11.95 34.50 -9.83
C GLN A 456 -12.46 35.28 -11.05
N GLU A 457 -11.80 35.16 -12.21
CA GLU A 457 -12.26 35.79 -13.45
C GLU A 457 -13.66 35.32 -13.87
N VAL A 458 -13.95 34.02 -13.73
CA VAL A 458 -15.28 33.47 -14.00
C VAL A 458 -16.30 34.06 -13.03
N LEU A 459 -15.97 34.15 -11.74
CA LEU A 459 -16.85 34.71 -10.70
C LEU A 459 -17.09 36.22 -10.84
N LEU A 460 -16.13 36.97 -11.37
CA LEU A 460 -16.29 38.39 -11.65
C LEU A 460 -17.24 38.64 -12.82
N LYS A 461 -17.25 37.74 -13.83
CA LYS A 461 -18.15 37.82 -14.99
C LYS A 461 -19.60 37.44 -14.66
N HIS A 462 -19.83 36.64 -13.62
CA HIS A 462 -21.16 36.25 -13.18
C HIS A 462 -21.76 37.32 -12.25
N ASN A 463 -23.02 37.69 -12.50
CA ASN A 463 -23.74 38.69 -11.71
C ASN A 463 -24.07 38.15 -10.30
N ASN A 464 -24.28 39.05 -9.33
CA ASN A 464 -24.52 38.68 -7.91
C ASN A 464 -25.79 37.82 -7.66
N ASN A 465 -26.66 37.67 -8.66
CA ASN A 465 -27.93 36.91 -8.58
C ASN A 465 -27.86 35.50 -9.19
N GLU A 466 -26.69 35.01 -9.63
CA GLU A 466 -26.57 33.70 -10.27
C GLU A 466 -26.34 32.50 -9.32
N ASP A 467 -26.74 31.34 -9.84
CA ASP A 467 -27.04 30.08 -9.17
C ASP A 467 -25.87 29.53 -8.33
N THR A 468 -26.08 29.38 -7.02
CA THR A 468 -25.07 28.84 -6.06
C THR A 468 -24.49 27.50 -6.53
N LEU A 469 -25.25 26.75 -7.33
CA LEU A 469 -24.81 25.54 -8.02
C LEU A 469 -23.55 25.76 -8.87
N VAL A 470 -23.51 26.81 -9.70
CA VAL A 470 -22.38 27.11 -10.61
C VAL A 470 -21.15 27.48 -9.81
N LEU A 471 -21.32 28.30 -8.77
CA LEU A 471 -20.25 28.71 -7.87
C LEU A 471 -19.58 27.51 -7.18
N LEU A 472 -20.39 26.59 -6.66
CA LEU A 472 -19.91 25.37 -6.01
C LEU A 472 -19.22 24.42 -7.01
N ALA A 473 -19.73 24.30 -8.24
CA ALA A 473 -19.10 23.49 -9.28
C ALA A 473 -17.71 24.03 -9.66
N HIS A 474 -17.60 25.36 -9.84
CA HIS A 474 -16.30 26.01 -10.08
C HIS A 474 -15.34 25.84 -8.90
N LEU A 475 -15.82 25.98 -7.66
CA LEU A 475 -14.99 25.75 -6.48
C LEU A 475 -14.42 24.32 -6.43
N TRP A 476 -15.25 23.32 -6.70
CA TRP A 476 -14.83 21.92 -6.72
C TRP A 476 -13.77 21.67 -7.80
N THR A 477 -14.03 22.09 -9.04
CA THR A 477 -13.11 21.83 -10.16
C THR A 477 -11.77 22.54 -9.97
N THR A 478 -11.81 23.77 -9.46
CA THR A 478 -10.60 24.56 -9.18
C THR A 478 -9.76 23.94 -8.07
N GLN A 479 -10.36 23.53 -6.95
CA GLN A 479 -9.60 22.89 -5.86
C GLN A 479 -8.96 21.57 -6.31
N MET A 480 -9.72 20.73 -7.02
CA MET A 480 -9.23 19.45 -7.50
C MET A 480 -8.16 19.63 -8.60
N GLY A 481 -8.31 20.62 -9.48
CA GLY A 481 -7.30 21.01 -10.47
C GLY A 481 -6.00 21.48 -9.83
N ALA A 482 -6.09 22.42 -8.89
CA ALA A 482 -4.96 22.96 -8.13
C ALA A 482 -4.22 21.88 -7.33
N MET A 483 -4.93 20.86 -6.85
CA MET A 483 -4.34 19.70 -6.19
C MET A 483 -3.62 18.76 -7.17
N LEU A 484 -4.21 18.44 -8.32
CA LEU A 484 -3.67 17.43 -9.24
C LEU A 484 -2.40 17.93 -9.95
N ARG A 485 -2.33 19.22 -10.29
CA ARG A 485 -1.20 19.81 -11.03
C ARG A 485 0.17 19.68 -10.34
N PRO A 486 0.37 20.09 -9.07
CA PRO A 486 1.67 19.96 -8.41
C PRO A 486 2.02 18.49 -8.10
N ASN A 487 1.01 17.63 -8.05
CA ASN A 487 1.15 16.22 -7.67
C ASN A 487 1.28 15.28 -8.87
N SER A 488 1.23 15.77 -10.13
CA SER A 488 1.36 14.94 -11.33
C SER A 488 2.73 14.29 -11.50
N TYR A 489 3.76 14.87 -10.89
CA TYR A 489 5.16 14.42 -10.95
C TYR A 489 5.65 13.73 -9.68
N LEU A 490 4.81 13.64 -8.63
CA LEU A 490 5.19 12.84 -7.46
C LEU A 490 5.20 11.36 -7.85
N PRO A 491 6.14 10.55 -7.33
CA PRO A 491 6.09 9.11 -7.50
C PRO A 491 4.72 8.63 -7.04
N ARG A 492 4.01 7.89 -7.91
CA ARG A 492 2.64 7.39 -7.67
C ARG A 492 2.51 6.50 -6.40
N GLY A 493 3.60 6.24 -5.69
CA GLY A 493 3.66 5.46 -4.45
C GLY A 493 3.37 6.22 -3.15
N ASN A 494 3.35 7.57 -3.12
CA ASN A 494 3.22 8.34 -1.86
C ASN A 494 1.86 9.03 -1.65
N ILE A 495 1.01 9.12 -2.68
CA ILE A 495 -0.34 9.73 -2.59
C ILE A 495 -1.38 8.73 -3.11
N TYR A 496 -2.45 8.52 -2.36
CA TYR A 496 -3.57 7.67 -2.73
C TYR A 496 -4.89 8.45 -2.74
N PHE A 497 -5.57 8.43 -3.89
CA PHE A 497 -6.90 9.01 -4.04
C PHE A 497 -7.95 7.96 -3.72
N VAL A 498 -8.85 8.29 -2.80
CA VAL A 498 -9.93 7.42 -2.37
C VAL A 498 -11.25 8.04 -2.79
N HIS A 499 -12.01 7.34 -3.63
CA HIS A 499 -13.37 7.75 -3.96
C HIS A 499 -14.29 7.52 -2.77
N PHE A 500 -15.01 8.56 -2.40
CA PHE A 500 -16.07 8.53 -1.38
C PHE A 500 -17.10 7.45 -1.70
N GLU A 501 -17.46 7.33 -2.97
CA GLU A 501 -18.41 6.35 -3.49
C GLU A 501 -17.91 4.92 -3.25
N ASP A 502 -16.63 4.65 -3.49
CA ASP A 502 -16.03 3.34 -3.23
C ASP A 502 -15.91 3.02 -1.74
N LEU A 503 -15.71 4.03 -0.87
CA LEU A 503 -15.74 3.85 0.59
C LEU A 503 -17.12 3.42 1.08
N ILE A 504 -18.20 3.83 0.41
CA ILE A 504 -19.58 3.49 0.78
C ILE A 504 -20.04 2.21 0.11
N LEU A 505 -19.80 2.05 -1.20
CA LEU A 505 -20.30 0.92 -1.98
C LEU A 505 -19.48 -0.35 -1.75
N LYS A 506 -18.17 -0.21 -1.53
CA LYS A 506 -17.23 -1.34 -1.38
C LYS A 506 -16.29 -1.14 -0.18
N PRO A 507 -16.81 -0.85 1.04
CA PRO A 507 -16.03 -0.42 2.20
C PRO A 507 -14.87 -1.37 2.54
N ARG A 508 -15.11 -2.68 2.54
CA ARG A 508 -14.08 -3.69 2.84
C ARG A 508 -12.93 -3.65 1.83
N LYS A 509 -13.24 -3.73 0.53
CA LYS A 509 -12.24 -3.75 -0.54
C LYS A 509 -11.45 -2.45 -0.61
N THR A 510 -12.13 -1.31 -0.40
CA THR A 510 -11.50 0.02 -0.39
C THR A 510 -10.58 0.18 0.83
N ALA A 511 -11.01 -0.25 2.02
CA ALA A 511 -10.18 -0.24 3.22
C ALA A 511 -8.96 -1.16 3.08
N GLN A 512 -9.12 -2.36 2.53
CA GLN A 512 -8.00 -3.28 2.29
C GLN A 512 -6.94 -2.67 1.36
N ARG A 513 -7.36 -2.08 0.22
CA ARG A 513 -6.46 -1.40 -0.72
C ARG A 513 -5.75 -0.21 -0.07
N LEU A 514 -6.47 0.56 0.73
CA LEU A 514 -5.91 1.69 1.46
C LEU A 514 -4.83 1.23 2.45
N PHE A 515 -5.11 0.21 3.25
CA PHE A 515 -4.17 -0.31 4.25
C PHE A 515 -2.94 -0.96 3.57
N ARG A 516 -3.14 -1.63 2.43
CA ARG A 516 -2.05 -2.10 1.58
C ARG A 516 -1.16 -0.95 1.09
N PHE A 517 -1.73 0.16 0.65
CA PHE A 517 -0.98 1.36 0.28
C PHE A 517 -0.20 1.96 1.48
N ILE A 518 -0.78 1.96 2.67
CA ILE A 518 -0.12 2.46 3.88
C ILE A 518 1.05 1.53 4.27
N GLY A 519 0.97 0.23 3.97
CA GLY A 519 1.96 -0.77 4.39
C GLY A 519 1.67 -1.36 5.77
N VAL A 520 0.40 -1.32 6.22
CA VAL A 520 -0.06 -1.90 7.48
C VAL A 520 -1.29 -2.77 7.22
N PRO A 521 -1.41 -3.98 7.80
CA PRO A 521 -2.60 -4.83 7.65
C PRO A 521 -3.86 -4.15 8.18
N LEU A 522 -4.99 -4.35 7.49
CA LEU A 522 -6.30 -3.94 8.00
C LEU A 522 -6.70 -4.82 9.17
N SER A 523 -6.88 -4.24 10.36
CA SER A 523 -7.36 -4.98 11.53
C SER A 523 -8.86 -5.30 11.43
N PRO A 524 -9.33 -6.44 11.95
CA PRO A 524 -10.76 -6.78 11.98
C PRO A 524 -11.60 -5.71 12.68
N ALA A 525 -11.06 -5.08 13.74
CA ALA A 525 -11.72 -3.99 14.44
C ALA A 525 -11.91 -2.76 13.54
N ALA A 526 -10.89 -2.35 12.78
CA ALA A 526 -11.00 -1.24 11.83
C ALA A 526 -11.99 -1.55 10.70
N GLU A 527 -11.96 -2.79 10.17
CA GLU A 527 -12.92 -3.27 9.16
C GLU A 527 -14.36 -3.22 9.70
N HIS A 528 -14.59 -3.75 10.90
CA HIS A 528 -15.91 -3.75 11.52
C HIS A 528 -16.43 -2.32 11.75
N ARG A 529 -15.57 -1.40 12.20
CA ARG A 529 -15.93 0.02 12.40
C ARG A 529 -16.38 0.70 11.12
N ILE A 530 -15.65 0.53 10.00
CA ILE A 530 -16.03 1.16 8.74
C ILE A 530 -17.32 0.56 8.19
N LEU A 531 -17.49 -0.76 8.30
CA LEU A 531 -18.73 -1.42 7.91
C LEU A 531 -19.92 -0.92 8.72
N THR A 532 -19.75 -0.76 10.03
CA THR A 532 -20.77 -0.21 10.93
C THR A 532 -21.08 1.23 10.56
N ALA A 533 -20.06 2.06 10.32
CA ALA A 533 -20.23 3.47 9.97
C ALA A 533 -21.04 3.67 8.69
N VAL A 534 -20.82 2.81 7.69
CA VAL A 534 -21.50 2.87 6.38
C VAL A 534 -22.89 2.24 6.40
N ARG A 535 -23.10 1.16 7.16
CA ARG A 535 -24.36 0.38 7.14
C ARG A 535 -25.43 0.88 8.10
N THR A 536 -25.05 1.43 9.24
CA THR A 536 -26.02 1.79 10.29
C THR A 536 -26.76 3.09 10.02
N ALA A 537 -26.29 3.91 9.06
CA ALA A 537 -26.86 5.24 8.80
C ALA A 537 -26.97 6.12 10.07
N GLN A 538 -26.11 5.89 11.06
CA GLN A 538 -26.06 6.62 12.34
C GLN A 538 -24.95 7.68 12.37
N PHE A 539 -24.08 7.71 11.36
CA PHE A 539 -22.92 8.58 11.31
C PHE A 539 -23.13 9.70 10.30
N SER A 540 -22.68 10.91 10.64
CA SER A 540 -22.74 12.09 9.76
C SER A 540 -21.37 12.45 9.19
N LEU A 541 -21.35 13.00 7.97
CA LEU A 541 -20.13 13.40 7.25
C LEU A 541 -19.41 14.62 7.85
N GLY A 542 -20.03 15.34 8.78
CA GLY A 542 -19.47 16.53 9.44
C GLY A 542 -19.98 16.72 10.87
N GLY A 543 -19.36 17.62 11.63
CA GLY A 543 -19.84 17.99 12.97
C GLY A 543 -21.16 18.78 12.92
N ALA A 544 -21.31 19.65 11.90
CA ALA A 544 -22.49 20.47 11.67
C ALA A 544 -23.41 19.94 10.55
N SER A 545 -22.93 18.96 9.75
CA SER A 545 -23.69 18.41 8.62
C SER A 545 -24.70 17.38 9.06
N ARG A 546 -25.88 17.44 8.45
CA ARG A 546 -26.98 16.47 8.61
C ARG A 546 -26.89 15.32 7.63
N GLU A 547 -25.99 15.37 6.65
CA GLU A 547 -25.81 14.28 5.70
C GLU A 547 -25.31 13.01 6.40
N ILE A 548 -26.19 12.01 6.37
CA ILE A 548 -25.97 10.67 6.92
C ILE A 548 -25.13 9.85 5.95
N VAL A 549 -24.09 9.19 6.46
CA VAL A 549 -23.27 8.24 5.71
C VAL A 549 -24.11 7.03 5.31
N GLY A 550 -24.15 6.72 4.01
CA GLY A 550 -24.77 5.50 3.50
C GLY A 550 -25.04 5.54 2.01
N PHE A 551 -25.63 4.47 1.48
CA PHE A 551 -25.94 4.33 0.05
C PHE A 551 -26.77 5.50 -0.51
N LYS A 552 -27.74 6.01 0.27
CA LYS A 552 -28.57 7.15 -0.11
C LYS A 552 -27.75 8.42 -0.38
N ALA A 553 -26.65 8.64 0.33
CA ALA A 553 -25.80 9.82 0.13
C ALA A 553 -25.05 9.81 -1.21
N VAL A 554 -24.79 8.61 -1.76
CA VAL A 554 -24.12 8.44 -3.06
C VAL A 554 -25.07 8.73 -4.22
N THR A 555 -26.31 8.27 -4.13
CA THR A 555 -27.32 8.37 -5.21
C THR A 555 -28.29 9.53 -5.05
N ALA A 556 -28.21 10.32 -3.98
CA ALA A 556 -29.15 11.41 -3.72
C ALA A 556 -29.20 12.45 -4.85
N TRP A 557 -28.06 12.77 -5.46
CA TRP A 557 -28.00 13.76 -6.54
C TRP A 557 -28.79 13.33 -7.79
N GLU A 558 -28.96 12.03 -8.04
CA GLU A 558 -29.73 11.52 -9.17
C GLU A 558 -31.23 11.82 -9.04
N ARG A 559 -31.73 11.97 -7.81
CA ARG A 559 -33.16 12.20 -7.52
C ARG A 559 -33.47 13.66 -7.22
N GLU A 560 -32.50 14.37 -6.67
CA GLU A 560 -32.69 15.73 -6.14
C GLU A 560 -32.26 16.81 -7.12
N LEU A 561 -31.26 16.56 -7.98
CA LEU A 561 -30.89 17.50 -9.03
C LEU A 561 -31.77 17.29 -10.26
N SER A 562 -32.19 18.39 -10.89
CA SER A 562 -32.78 18.31 -12.22
C SER A 562 -31.73 17.84 -13.24
N SER A 563 -32.16 17.19 -14.33
CA SER A 563 -31.25 16.72 -15.37
C SER A 563 -30.39 17.86 -15.96
N LYS A 564 -30.98 19.06 -16.10
CA LYS A 564 -30.27 20.27 -16.56
C LYS A 564 -29.19 20.72 -15.56
N ALA A 565 -29.50 20.70 -14.27
CA ALA A 565 -28.55 21.05 -13.20
C ALA A 565 -27.39 20.05 -13.13
N ALA A 566 -27.68 18.75 -13.20
CA ALA A 566 -26.69 17.69 -13.18
C ALA A 566 -25.76 17.75 -14.40
N GLU A 567 -26.31 17.96 -15.61
CA GLU A 567 -25.50 18.12 -16.83
C GLU A 567 -24.65 19.38 -16.77
N ARG A 568 -25.18 20.50 -16.22
CA ARG A 568 -24.40 21.73 -16.07
C ARG A 568 -23.20 21.56 -15.14
N ILE A 569 -23.37 20.87 -14.00
CA ILE A 569 -22.25 20.56 -13.10
C ILE A 569 -21.22 19.69 -13.82
N LYS A 570 -21.69 18.70 -14.57
CA LYS A 570 -20.84 17.78 -15.34
C LYS A 570 -20.04 18.52 -16.41
N GLU A 571 -20.64 19.45 -17.16
CA GLU A 571 -19.94 20.29 -18.14
C GLU A 571 -18.80 21.08 -17.50
N ILE A 572 -19.06 21.75 -16.37
CA ILE A 572 -18.07 22.57 -15.66
C ILE A 572 -16.92 21.71 -15.12
N CYS A 573 -17.23 20.53 -14.57
CA CYS A 573 -16.28 19.68 -13.87
C CYS A 573 -15.63 18.61 -14.75
N ALA A 574 -16.08 18.43 -16.00
CA ALA A 574 -15.68 17.33 -16.89
C ALA A 574 -14.16 17.12 -17.00
N PRO A 575 -13.32 18.16 -17.20
CA PRO A 575 -11.88 17.95 -17.38
C PRO A 575 -11.21 17.28 -16.18
N ILE A 576 -11.69 17.56 -14.98
CA ILE A 576 -11.15 17.00 -13.74
C ILE A 576 -11.82 15.67 -13.39
N MET A 577 -13.11 15.50 -13.69
CA MET A 577 -13.81 14.21 -13.54
C MET A 577 -13.13 13.09 -14.32
N VAL A 578 -12.66 13.36 -15.54
CA VAL A 578 -11.90 12.38 -16.34
C VAL A 578 -10.61 11.97 -15.64
N LYS A 579 -9.83 12.94 -15.14
CA LYS A 579 -8.57 12.67 -14.41
C LYS A 579 -8.79 11.84 -13.14
N LEU A 580 -9.91 12.08 -12.46
CA LEU A 580 -10.34 11.35 -11.27
C LEU A 580 -11.19 10.11 -11.58
N ARG A 581 -11.34 9.69 -12.85
CA ARG A 581 -12.08 8.48 -13.24
C ARG A 581 -13.55 8.44 -12.79
N TYR A 582 -14.19 9.60 -12.65
CA TYR A 582 -15.63 9.72 -12.46
C TYR A 582 -16.42 9.57 -13.76
N TYR A 583 -15.71 9.62 -14.91
CA TYR A 583 -16.28 9.35 -16.21
C TYR A 583 -16.09 7.87 -16.56
N VAL A 584 -17.19 7.16 -16.76
CA VAL A 584 -17.17 5.89 -17.49
C VAL A 584 -17.28 6.27 -18.96
N SER A 585 -16.24 5.99 -19.74
CA SER A 585 -16.36 6.00 -21.20
C SER A 585 -17.50 5.06 -21.56
N GLY A 586 -18.60 5.62 -22.09
CA GLY A 586 -19.65 4.85 -22.73
C GLY A 586 -19.13 4.21 -24.01
#